data_AF-A0A5K0XH73-F1
#
_entry.id   AF-A0A5K0XH73-F1
#
_cell.length_a   1.000
_cell.length_b   1.000
_cell.length_c   1.000
_cell.angle_alpha   90.00
_cell.angle_beta   90.00
_cell.angle_gamma   90.00
#
_symmetry.space_group_name_H-M   'P 1'
#
loop_
_entity.id
_entity.type
_entity.pdbx_description
1 polymer ?
#
loop_
_entity_poly.entity_id
_entity_poly.type
_entity_poly.pdbx_seq_one_letter_code
_entity_poly.pdbx_strand_id
1 'polypeptide(L)'
;MEEGEDFLDVLNPCTKRETPALGDSNMRNLKRGEILQLERKGYYRCDAPYVRPSKPIVLIAIPDGRQQAPLSLCKDLNNLQIH
;
A
#
# COMPACT_ATOMS: atom_id res chain seq x y z
N MET A 1 10.63 3.05 35.25
CA MET A 1 9.67 3.39 34.18
C MET A 1 9.29 4.82 34.45
N GLU A 2 9.70 5.76 33.60
CA GLU A 2 9.31 7.17 33.78
C GLU A 2 7.91 7.37 33.20
N GLU A 3 6.95 7.53 34.11
CA GLU A 3 5.60 8.04 33.81
C GLU A 3 5.72 9.53 33.47
N GLY A 4 5.65 9.89 32.20
CA GLY A 4 5.67 11.29 31.78
C GLY A 4 6.06 11.55 30.33
N GLU A 5 6.63 10.58 29.62
CA GLU A 5 6.87 10.74 28.19
C GLU A 5 5.56 10.60 27.41
N ASP A 6 5.16 11.69 26.75
CA ASP A 6 4.00 11.74 25.88
C ASP A 6 4.30 10.92 24.61
N PHE A 7 3.99 9.61 24.68
CA PHE A 7 4.27 8.63 23.61
C PHE A 7 3.74 9.02 22.23
N LEU A 8 2.86 10.01 22.16
CA LEU A 8 2.30 10.52 20.92
C LEU A 8 3.34 11.25 20.06
N ASP A 9 4.35 11.91 20.66
CA ASP A 9 5.35 12.69 19.92
C ASP A 9 6.41 11.84 19.21
N VAL A 10 6.56 10.57 19.61
CA VAL A 10 7.45 9.59 18.95
C VAL A 10 6.74 8.71 17.93
N LEU A 11 5.42 8.88 17.75
CA LEU A 11 4.69 8.18 16.70
C LEU A 11 5.11 8.74 15.35
N ASN A 12 5.43 7.84 14.42
CA ASN A 12 5.59 8.25 13.03
C ASN A 12 4.26 8.85 12.54
N PRO A 13 4.19 10.15 12.21
CA PRO A 13 2.93 10.81 11.85
C PRO A 13 2.32 10.23 10.56
N CYS A 14 3.12 9.53 9.75
CA CYS A 14 2.71 8.86 8.53
C CYS A 14 2.71 7.34 8.72
N THR A 15 1.76 6.81 9.49
CA THR A 15 1.60 5.36 9.74
C THR A 15 1.04 4.59 8.54
N LYS A 16 0.33 5.29 7.63
CA LYS A 16 -0.28 4.72 6.43
C LYS A 16 -0.02 5.62 5.23
N ARG A 17 0.32 5.01 4.10
CA ARG A 17 0.36 5.69 2.80
C ARG A 17 -0.47 4.89 1.81
N GLU A 18 -1.40 5.57 1.15
CA GLU A 18 -2.20 5.01 0.07
C GLU A 18 -1.71 5.62 -1.25
N THR A 19 -1.40 4.77 -2.21
CA THR A 19 -0.98 5.19 -3.54
C THR A 19 -1.91 4.51 -4.54
N PRO A 20 -2.73 5.26 -5.29
CA PRO A 20 -3.51 4.66 -6.36
C PRO A 20 -2.57 4.05 -7.41
N ALA A 21 -2.96 2.90 -7.98
CA ALA A 21 -2.17 2.08 -8.91
C ALA A 21 -3.02 1.65 -10.13
N LEU A 22 -2.40 1.41 -11.28
CA LEU A 22 -3.02 0.81 -12.47
C LEU A 22 -2.46 -0.60 -12.51
N GLY A 23 -3.34 -1.58 -12.46
CA GLY A 23 -2.97 -2.98 -12.50
C GLY A 23 -3.15 -3.57 -13.89
N ASP A 24 -2.44 -4.66 -14.14
CA ASP A 24 -2.69 -5.51 -15.29
C ASP A 24 -4.08 -6.14 -15.24
N SER A 25 -4.62 -6.46 -16.41
CA SER A 25 -5.94 -7.10 -16.53
C SER A 25 -6.01 -8.46 -15.81
N ASN A 26 -4.88 -9.16 -15.69
CA ASN A 26 -4.76 -10.43 -14.99
C ASN A 26 -5.04 -10.32 -13.47
N MET A 27 -4.86 -9.13 -12.87
CA MET A 27 -5.08 -8.91 -11.45
C MET A 27 -6.57 -8.95 -11.08
N ARG A 28 -7.47 -8.86 -12.06
CA ARG A 28 -8.93 -8.93 -11.84
C ARG A 28 -9.39 -10.23 -11.15
N ASN A 29 -8.63 -11.31 -11.31
CA ASN A 29 -8.94 -12.62 -10.71
C ASN A 29 -8.24 -12.87 -9.36
N LEU A 30 -7.46 -11.90 -8.87
CA LEU A 30 -6.72 -12.03 -7.61
C LEU A 30 -7.69 -12.20 -6.44
N LYS A 31 -7.43 -13.18 -5.58
CA LYS A 31 -8.25 -13.48 -4.41
C LYS A 31 -7.69 -12.82 -3.16
N ARG A 32 -8.56 -12.59 -2.17
CA ARG A 32 -8.13 -12.12 -0.85
C ARG A 32 -7.10 -13.10 -0.25
N GLY A 33 -6.02 -12.54 0.27
CA GLY A 33 -4.91 -13.29 0.87
C GLY A 33 -3.83 -13.74 -0.12
N GLU A 34 -4.07 -13.70 -1.43
CA GLU A 34 -3.04 -14.02 -2.41
C GLU A 34 -1.89 -13.01 -2.35
N ILE A 35 -0.67 -13.52 -2.52
CA ILE A 35 0.56 -12.74 -2.54
C ILE A 35 1.03 -12.65 -3.98
N LEU A 36 1.34 -11.44 -4.43
CA LEU A 36 1.95 -11.20 -5.73
C LEU A 36 3.19 -10.31 -5.61
N GLN A 37 4.06 -10.41 -6.60
CA GLN A 37 5.21 -9.54 -6.74
C GLN A 37 4.92 -8.50 -7.82
N LEU A 38 5.05 -7.22 -7.46
CA LEU A 38 5.08 -6.14 -8.43
C LEU A 38 6.53 -5.82 -8.78
N GLU A 39 6.83 -5.77 -10.07
CA GLU A 39 8.19 -5.53 -10.55
C GLU A 39 8.77 -4.24 -9.96
N ARG A 40 9.94 -4.35 -9.33
CA ARG A 40 10.66 -3.24 -8.66
C ARG A 40 9.90 -2.55 -7.52
N LYS A 41 8.73 -3.07 -7.10
CA LYS A 41 7.92 -2.53 -6.00
C LYS A 41 7.83 -3.47 -4.80
N GLY A 42 8.19 -4.75 -4.97
CA GLY A 42 8.22 -5.73 -3.89
C GLY A 42 6.99 -6.64 -3.86
N TYR A 43 6.74 -7.26 -2.71
CA TYR A 43 5.64 -8.19 -2.49
C TYR A 43 4.43 -7.50 -1.87
N TYR A 44 3.24 -7.91 -2.29
CA TYR A 44 1.98 -7.37 -1.81
C TYR A 44 0.98 -8.49 -1.54
N ARG A 45 0.21 -8.36 -0.45
CA ARG A 45 -0.94 -9.20 -0.15
C ARG A 45 -2.22 -8.52 -0.61
N CYS A 46 -3.09 -9.26 -1.29
CA CYS A 46 -4.44 -8.82 -1.59
C CYS A 46 -5.30 -8.75 -0.32
N ASP A 47 -5.67 -7.54 0.10
CA ASP A 47 -6.59 -7.36 1.23
C ASP A 47 -8.06 -7.34 0.78
N ALA A 48 -8.33 -6.73 -0.38
CA ALA A 48 -9.64 -6.75 -1.03
C ALA A 48 -9.48 -7.05 -2.54
N PRO A 49 -10.19 -8.05 -3.09
CA PRO A 49 -10.16 -8.36 -4.51
C PRO A 49 -11.01 -7.38 -5.33
N TYR A 50 -10.81 -7.38 -6.65
CA TYR A 50 -11.64 -6.56 -7.55
C TYR A 50 -13.09 -7.05 -7.53
N VAL A 51 -14.03 -6.12 -7.38
CA VAL A 51 -15.47 -6.42 -7.49
C VAL A 51 -16.11 -5.62 -8.63
N ARG A 52 -15.80 -4.32 -8.72
CA ARG A 52 -16.31 -3.37 -9.71
C ARG A 52 -15.43 -2.11 -9.70
N PRO A 53 -15.53 -1.17 -10.66
CA PRO A 53 -14.67 0.02 -10.69
C PRO A 53 -14.67 0.83 -9.40
N SER A 54 -15.81 0.95 -8.72
CA SER A 54 -15.95 1.64 -7.43
C SER A 54 -15.46 0.83 -6.21
N LYS A 55 -15.05 -0.43 -6.42
CA LYS A 55 -14.52 -1.35 -5.41
C LYS A 55 -13.29 -2.06 -6.00
N PRO A 56 -12.17 -1.31 -6.17
CA PRO A 56 -10.96 -1.80 -6.79
C PRO A 56 -10.20 -2.77 -5.87
N ILE A 57 -9.13 -3.35 -6.39
CA ILE A 57 -8.19 -4.18 -5.61
C ILE A 57 -7.50 -3.31 -4.58
N VAL A 58 -7.34 -3.83 -3.35
CA VAL A 58 -6.50 -3.22 -2.31
C VAL A 58 -5.32 -4.14 -2.02
N LEU A 59 -4.11 -3.61 -2.18
CA LEU A 59 -2.85 -4.30 -1.95
C LEU A 59 -2.13 -3.70 -0.75
N ILE A 60 -1.65 -4.58 0.15
CA ILE A 60 -0.83 -4.19 1.30
C ILE A 60 0.60 -4.66 1.07
N ALA A 61 1.54 -3.72 1.12
CA ALA A 61 2.97 -4.04 0.99
C ALA A 61 3.42 -4.97 2.13
N ILE A 62 4.12 -6.04 1.76
CA ILE A 62 4.76 -6.94 2.71
C ILE A 62 6.18 -6.40 2.94
N PRO A 63 6.58 -6.08 4.19
CA PRO A 63 7.94 -5.66 4.48
C PRO A 63 8.92 -6.79 4.16
N ASP A 64 9.83 -6.56 3.22
CA ASP A 64 10.86 -7.53 2.82
C ASP A 64 12.27 -7.08 3.24
N GLY A 65 12.36 -6.07 4.12
CA GLY A 65 13.62 -5.51 4.61
C GLY A 65 14.41 -4.70 3.56
N ARG A 66 13.90 -4.59 2.33
CA ARG A 66 14.53 -3.75 1.30
C ARG A 66 14.17 -2.29 1.56
N GLN A 67 15.14 -1.41 1.40
CA GLN A 67 14.88 0.03 1.38
C GLN A 67 14.00 0.31 0.16
N GLN A 68 12.70 0.49 0.41
CA GLN A 68 11.83 1.09 -0.59
C GLN A 68 12.36 2.51 -0.81
N ALA A 69 12.62 2.88 -2.06
CA ALA A 69 12.97 4.26 -2.38
C ALA A 69 11.95 5.16 -1.69
N PRO A 70 12.37 6.20 -0.94
CA PRO A 70 11.42 7.11 -0.31
C PRO A 70 10.57 7.65 -1.44
N LEU A 71 9.30 7.21 -1.49
CA LEU A 71 8.31 7.87 -2.32
C LEU A 71 8.25 9.27 -1.72
N SER A 72 8.89 10.22 -2.39
CA SER A 72 9.14 11.56 -1.87
C SER A 72 7.86 12.08 -1.24
N LEU A 73 8.06 12.66 -0.06
CA LEU A 73 7.20 13.62 0.63
C LEU A 73 5.96 14.04 -0.17
N CYS A 74 4.78 13.95 0.46
CA CYS A 74 3.69 14.93 0.31
C CYS A 74 3.64 15.67 -1.04
N LYS A 75 2.66 15.31 -1.88
CA LYS A 75 2.36 15.81 -3.24
C LYS A 75 3.05 15.02 -4.35
N ASP A 76 2.30 14.06 -4.89
CA ASP A 76 1.94 14.07 -6.30
C ASP A 76 0.76 13.11 -6.47
N LEU A 77 -0.41 13.69 -6.75
CA LEU A 77 -1.54 12.94 -7.30
C LEU A 77 -1.13 12.47 -8.71
N ASN A 78 -0.43 11.35 -8.79
CA ASN A 78 -0.52 10.54 -10.00
C ASN A 78 -1.83 9.77 -9.88
N ASN A 79 -2.89 10.42 -10.36
CA ASN A 79 -4.23 9.86 -10.53
C ASN A 79 -4.13 8.45 -11.09
N LEU A 80 -4.62 7.48 -10.34
CA LEU A 80 -4.76 6.12 -10.84
C LEU A 80 -6.16 5.61 -10.51
N GLN A 81 -7.08 5.99 -11.40
CA GLN A 81 -8.38 5.38 -11.53
C GLN A 81 -8.22 4.01 -12.18
N ILE A 82 -8.65 2.95 -11.49
CA ILE A 82 -8.86 1.64 -12.10
C ILE A 82 -10.31 1.58 -12.59
N HIS A 83 -10.49 1.50 -13.91
CA HIS A 83 -11.73 1.03 -14.54
C HIS A 83 -11.69 -0.50 -14.69
#